data_AF-A0A8T3T4R9-F1
#
_entry.id   AF-A0A8T3T4R9-F1
#
_cell.length_a   1.000
_cell.length_b   1.000
_cell.length_c   1.000
_cell.angle_alpha   90.00
_cell.angle_beta   90.00
_cell.angle_gamma   90.00
#
_symmetry.space_group_name_H-M   'P 1'
#
loop_
_entity.id
_entity.type
_entity.pdbx_description
1 polymer ?
#
loop_
_entity_poly.entity_id
_entity_poly.type
_entity_poly.pdbx_seq_one_letter_code
_entity_poly.pdbx_strand_id
1 'polypeptide(L)' 'FLIEDGKLTRPLLNFRFTQSIPEAFSDVRAASSSTRLLPGEFIGGYRVPALHLGAFNFTGVTATEGGA' A
#
# COMPACT_ATOMS: atom_id res chain seq x y z
N PHE A 1 -2.72 -5.75 5.58
CA PHE A 1 -3.95 -6.17 6.28
C PHE A 1 -5.11 -6.05 5.31
N LEU A 2 -6.04 -6.99 5.37
CA LEU A 2 -7.27 -6.96 4.57
C LEU A 2 -8.27 -5.98 5.19
N ILE A 3 -8.99 -5.24 4.34
CA ILE A 3 -10.10 -4.37 4.73
C ILE A 3 -11.38 -4.93 4.12
N GLU A 4 -12.36 -5.26 4.96
CA GLU A 4 -13.69 -5.71 4.56
C GLU A 4 -14.72 -4.88 5.33
N ASP A 5 -15.75 -4.40 4.64
CA ASP A 5 -16.80 -3.52 5.20
C ASP A 5 -16.25 -2.33 6.02
N GLY A 6 -15.15 -1.74 5.53
CA GLY A 6 -14.49 -0.60 6.16
C GLY A 6 -13.69 -0.93 7.43
N LYS A 7 -13.44 -2.21 7.73
CA LYS A 7 -12.72 -2.66 8.93
C LYS A 7 -11.51 -3.52 8.57
N LEU A 8 -10.43 -3.40 9.34
CA LEU A 8 -9.29 -4.29 9.24
C LEU A 8 -9.66 -5.67 9.81
N THR A 9 -9.53 -6.72 9.01
CA THR A 9 -9.98 -8.07 9.40
C THR A 9 -8.85 -9.02 9.73
N ARG A 10 -7.83 -9.12 8.87
CA ARG A 10 -6.71 -10.04 9.07
C ARG A 10 -5.38 -9.54 8.48
N PRO A 11 -4.22 -9.98 9.01
CA PRO A 11 -2.95 -9.83 8.32
C PRO A 11 -2.97 -10.60 6.99
N LEU A 12 -2.15 -10.16 6.05
CA LEU A 12 -1.91 -10.85 4.78
C LEU A 12 -0.42 -11.13 4.68
N LEU A 13 -0.05 -12.18 3.95
CA LEU A 13 1.34 -12.45 3.58
C LEU A 13 1.90 -11.31 2.74
N ASN A 14 3.24 -11.23 2.68
CA ASN A 14 3.90 -10.20 1.87
C ASN A 14 3.57 -10.39 0.39
N PHE A 15 2.97 -9.37 -0.20
CA PHE A 15 2.79 -9.27 -1.65
C PHE A 15 4.02 -8.63 -2.30
N ARG A 16 4.40 -9.17 -3.46
CA ARG A 16 5.37 -8.54 -4.34
C ARG A 16 4.62 -7.72 -5.39
N PHE A 17 5.19 -6.58 -5.76
CA PHE A 17 4.64 -5.74 -6.81
C PHE A 17 5.77 -5.14 -7.65
N THR A 18 5.54 -5.05 -8.96
CA THR A 18 6.25 -4.19 -9.89
C THR A 18 5.17 -3.36 -10.56
N GLN A 19 4.95 -2.14 -10.07
CA GLN A 19 3.83 -1.28 -10.47
C GLN A 19 4.35 0.09 -10.90
N SER A 20 3.80 0.62 -11.99
CA SER A 20 4.04 1.99 -12.44
C SER A 20 3.43 2.99 -11.46
N ILE A 21 4.24 3.92 -10.94
CA ILE A 21 3.78 4.95 -10.00
C ILE A 21 2.76 5.90 -10.66
N PRO A 22 2.99 6.46 -11.87
CA PRO A 22 2.01 7.32 -12.53
C PRO A 22 0.66 6.63 -12.75
N GLU A 23 0.68 5.35 -13.13
CA GLU A 23 -0.54 4.57 -13.31
C GLU A 23 -1.27 4.38 -11.98
N ALA A 24 -0.55 3.97 -10.92
CA ALA A 24 -1.14 3.78 -9.60
C ALA A 24 -1.75 5.08 -9.02
N PHE A 25 -1.16 6.23 -9.34
CA PHE A 25 -1.61 7.54 -8.88
C PHE A 25 -2.64 8.20 -9.80
N SER A 26 -2.98 7.57 -10.93
CA SER A 26 -4.02 8.09 -11.83
C SER A 26 -5.44 7.99 -11.25
N ASP A 27 -5.66 7.10 -10.27
CA ASP A 27 -6.93 6.97 -9.51
C ASP A 27 -6.68 7.09 -7.99
N VAL A 28 -6.35 8.29 -7.53
CA VAL A 28 -6.31 8.61 -6.10
C VAL A 28 -7.70 9.08 -5.66
N ARG A 29 -8.38 8.27 -4.85
CA ARG A 29 -9.75 8.54 -4.39
C ARG A 29 -9.81 9.42 -3.16
N ALA A 30 -8.79 9.37 -2.31
CA ALA A 30 -8.69 10.22 -1.13
C ALA A 30 -7.24 10.29 -0.62
N ALA A 31 -6.95 11.34 0.16
CA ALA A 31 -5.74 11.47 0.97
C ALA A 31 -6.12 11.74 2.42
N SER A 32 -5.32 11.25 3.37
CA SER A 32 -5.53 11.55 4.79
C SER A 32 -5.32 13.03 5.09
N SER A 33 -6.06 13.56 6.06
CA SER A 33 -5.87 14.93 6.57
C SER A 33 -4.56 15.12 7.35
N SER A 34 -4.01 14.04 7.90
CA SER A 34 -2.72 14.02 8.56
C SER A 34 -1.61 13.51 7.63
N THR A 35 -0.37 13.87 7.96
CA THR A 35 0.83 13.41 7.25
C THR A 35 1.82 12.85 8.25
N ARG A 36 2.69 11.95 7.81
CA ARG A 36 3.83 11.47 8.60
C ARG A 36 5.14 11.87 7.95
N LEU A 37 6.11 12.29 8.77
CA LEU A 37 7.49 12.48 8.36
C LEU A 37 8.21 11.14 8.46
N LEU A 38 8.81 10.71 7.36
CA LEU A 38 9.60 9.49 7.24
C LEU A 38 11.06 9.87 6.93
N PRO A 39 12.06 9.15 7.48
CA PRO A 39 13.44 9.36 7.12
C PRO A 39 13.65 9.06 5.62
N GLY A 40 14.47 9.89 4.97
CA GLY A 40 14.95 9.62 3.61
C GLY A 40 15.93 8.46 3.60
N GLU A 41 16.03 7.73 2.49
CA GLU A 41 16.94 6.58 2.38
C GLU A 41 18.42 7.00 2.33
N PHE A 42 18.72 8.16 1.74
CA PHE A 42 20.08 8.69 1.63
C PHE A 42 20.23 10.09 2.22
N ILE A 43 19.35 11.03 1.81
CA ILE A 43 19.34 12.41 2.30
C ILE A 43 17.90 12.91 2.50
N GLY A 44 17.72 13.77 3.50
CA GLY A 44 16.44 14.44 3.76
C GLY A 44 15.37 13.55 4.38
N GLY A 45 14.10 13.84 4.07
CA GLY A 45 12.95 13.10 4.58
C GLY A 45 11.69 13.34 3.74
N TYR A 46 10.73 12.43 3.86
CA TYR A 46 9.47 12.48 3.13
C TYR A 46 8.33 12.79 4.09
N ARG A 47 7.63 13.91 3.90
CA ARG A 47 6.39 14.20 4.64
C ARG A 47 5.19 13.88 3.75
N VAL A 48 4.51 12.78 4.04
CA VAL A 48 3.50 12.21 3.13
C VAL A 48 2.20 11.83 3.87
N PRO A 49 1.03 11.96 3.22
CA PRO A 49 -0.22 11.40 3.73
C PRO A 49 -0.35 9.91 3.42
N ALA A 50 -1.37 9.26 3.97
CA ALA A 50 -1.88 8.01 3.42
C ALA A 50 -2.75 8.31 2.20
N LEU A 51 -2.67 7.46 1.17
CA LEU A 51 -3.47 7.57 -0.05
C LEU A 51 -4.42 6.36 -0.16
N HIS A 52 -5.66 6.62 -0.54
CA HIS A 52 -6.61 5.60 -0.98
C HIS A 52 -6.53 5.52 -2.50
N LEU A 53 -5.79 4.53 -2.99
CA LEU A 53 -5.72 4.23 -4.42
C LEU A 53 -6.92 3.39 -4.81
N GLY A 54 -7.48 3.68 -5.97
CA GLY A 54 -8.64 2.96 -6.44
C GLY A 54 -8.36 1.56 -6.99
N ALA A 55 -7.15 1.34 -7.46
CA ALA A 55 -6.61 0.04 -7.83
C ALA A 55 -5.10 0.01 -7.58
N PHE A 56 -4.55 -1.20 -7.36
CA PHE A 56 -3.12 -1.44 -7.27
C PHE A 56 -2.82 -2.88 -7.72
N ASN A 57 -1.86 -3.05 -8.62
CA ASN A 57 -1.54 -4.38 -9.15
C ASN A 57 -0.42 -5.03 -8.32
N PHE A 58 -0.71 -6.21 -7.79
CA PHE A 58 0.29 -7.09 -7.18
C PHE A 58 0.75 -8.12 -8.21
N THR A 59 2.06 -8.31 -8.33
CA THR A 59 2.67 -9.16 -9.37
C THR A 59 3.20 -10.48 -8.82
N GLY A 60 3.12 -10.70 -7.51
CA GLY A 60 3.49 -11.99 -6.92
C GLY A 60 3.04 -12.16 -5.47
N VAL A 61 2.93 -13.41 -5.05
CA VAL A 61 2.64 -13.81 -3.67
C VAL A 61 3.87 -14.45 -3.04
N THR A 62 4.20 -14.08 -1.81
CA THR A 62 5.27 -14.75 -1.06
C THR A 62 4.67 -15.91 -0.29
N ALA A 63 4.75 -17.11 -0.87
CA ALA A 63 4.25 -18.40 -0.35
C ALA A 63 2.71 -18.55 -0.25
N THR A 64 2.25 -19.79 -0.44
CA THR A 64 0.85 -20.23 -0.34
C THR A 64 0.35 -20.20 1.11
N GLU A 65 -0.76 -19.53 1.38
CA GLU A 65 -1.57 -19.79 2.58
C GLU A 65 -2.16 -21.20 2.44
N GLY A 66 -1.77 -22.13 3.33
CA GLY A 66 -2.37 -23.48 3.40
C GLY A 66 -1.46 -24.63 2.96
N GLY A 67 -0.43 -24.92 3.75
CA GLY A 67 0.08 -26.29 3.88
C GLY A 67 -0.65 -26.95 5.05
N ALA A 68 -1.67 -27.74 4.73
CA ALA A 68 -2.27 -28.75 5.59
C ALA A 68 -2.46 -30.01 4.75
#